data_AF-E1JR13-F1
#
_entry.id   AF-E1JR13-F1
#
_cell.length_a   1.000
_cell.length_b   1.000
_cell.length_c   1.000
_cell.angle_alpha   90.00
_cell.angle_beta   90.00
_cell.angle_gamma   90.00
#
_symmetry.space_group_name_H-M   'P 1'
#
loop_
_entity.id
_entity.type
_entity.pdbx_description
1 polymer ?
#
loop_
_entity_poly.entity_id
_entity_poly.type
_entity_poly.pdbx_seq_one_letter_code
_entity_poly.pdbx_strand_id
1 'polypeptide(L)'
;MPDPKETVTATPAQQPEDLSSIKAMLLEIIEDKIKVGADAAPDELTATATAKAPLLSRLSPRMLACLVLACLLVAGVAVLSPAQLPVAAYKLSLVAIAGYLGYWIDRWCFPYARPDSFLVAADWRAENKPAAERANNPVVAGCEQIYAAAMLRRALVMLGCMLAMGLGL
;
A
#
# COMPACT_ATOMS: atom_id res chain seq x y z
N MET A 1 62.60 -51.17 10.62
CA MET A 1 62.22 -51.49 12.02
C MET A 1 62.66 -50.31 12.86
N PRO A 2 61.82 -49.74 13.74
CA PRO A 2 60.46 -49.22 13.56
C PRO A 2 60.36 -47.72 13.98
N ASP A 3 59.20 -47.11 13.70
CA ASP A 3 58.59 -45.82 14.15
C ASP A 3 58.98 -45.31 15.57
N PRO A 4 58.72 -44.03 16.00
CA PRO A 4 57.46 -43.29 15.78
C PRO A 4 57.45 -41.73 15.93
N LYS A 5 56.25 -41.15 15.75
CA LYS A 5 55.71 -39.88 16.32
C LYS A 5 55.80 -38.61 15.44
N GLU A 6 54.78 -38.44 14.60
CA GLU A 6 54.28 -37.09 14.31
C GLU A 6 53.47 -36.62 15.53
N THR A 7 53.99 -35.61 16.23
CA THR A 7 53.24 -34.92 17.28
C THR A 7 53.64 -33.44 17.28
N VAL A 8 52.70 -32.63 16.80
CA VAL A 8 52.44 -31.23 17.17
C VAL A 8 53.46 -30.18 16.68
N THR A 9 52.99 -29.26 15.83
CA THR A 9 53.11 -27.83 16.12
C THR A 9 51.95 -27.08 15.49
N ALA A 10 51.18 -26.42 16.35
CA ALA A 10 50.13 -25.50 15.99
C ALA A 10 50.68 -24.37 15.11
N THR A 11 50.09 -24.18 13.94
CA THR A 11 50.28 -22.98 13.12
C THR A 11 49.78 -21.77 13.92
N PRO A 12 50.64 -20.80 14.25
CA PRO A 12 50.24 -19.63 15.01
C PRO A 12 49.41 -18.69 14.10
N ALA A 13 48.42 -18.07 14.73
CA ALA A 13 47.45 -17.16 14.15
C ALA A 13 48.09 -16.09 13.25
N GLN A 14 47.89 -16.24 11.94
CA GLN A 14 48.19 -15.20 10.96
C GLN A 14 46.92 -14.39 10.71
N GLN A 15 46.72 -13.34 11.52
CA GLN A 15 45.89 -12.19 11.17
C GLN A 15 46.35 -11.03 12.06
N PRO A 16 46.84 -9.92 11.49
CA PRO A 16 45.94 -8.83 11.13
C PRO A 16 46.39 -7.91 9.95
N GLU A 17 47.15 -8.39 8.97
CA GLU A 17 47.59 -7.55 7.83
C GLU A 17 46.51 -7.40 6.72
N ASP A 18 45.59 -8.35 6.59
CA ASP A 18 44.54 -8.29 5.54
C ASP A 18 43.39 -7.34 5.87
N LEU A 19 43.10 -7.12 7.16
CA LEU A 19 41.94 -6.34 7.58
C LEU A 19 42.15 -4.83 7.40
N SER A 20 43.40 -4.36 7.47
CA SER A 20 43.77 -2.97 7.19
C SER A 20 43.72 -2.66 5.70
N SER A 21 44.23 -3.57 4.86
CA SER A 21 44.13 -3.45 3.39
C SER A 21 42.68 -3.51 2.89
N ILE A 22 41.86 -4.43 3.43
CA ILE A 22 40.44 -4.50 3.06
C ILE A 22 39.71 -3.23 3.51
N LYS A 23 40.00 -2.69 4.70
CA LYS A 23 39.43 -1.41 5.17
C LYS A 23 39.87 -0.24 4.31
N ALA A 24 41.14 -0.17 3.92
CA ALA A 24 41.65 0.89 3.05
C ALA A 24 40.99 0.83 1.66
N MET A 25 40.85 -0.37 1.09
CA MET A 25 40.18 -0.59 -0.20
C MET A 25 38.67 -0.25 -0.11
N LEU A 26 37.99 -0.61 0.98
CA LEU A 26 36.59 -0.25 1.21
C LEU A 26 36.39 1.25 1.39
N LEU A 27 37.31 1.93 2.09
CA LEU A 27 37.24 3.37 2.27
C LEU A 27 37.51 4.12 0.97
N GLU A 28 38.47 3.69 0.14
CA GLU A 28 38.64 4.27 -1.20
C GLU A 28 37.40 4.08 -2.09
N ILE A 29 36.79 2.89 -2.08
CA ILE A 29 35.57 2.65 -2.88
C ILE A 29 34.39 3.50 -2.37
N ILE A 30 34.28 3.67 -1.05
CA ILE A 30 33.22 4.50 -0.45
C ILE A 30 33.47 5.97 -0.76
N GLU A 31 34.70 6.47 -0.63
CA GLU A 31 35.05 7.85 -0.97
C GLU A 31 34.86 8.12 -2.47
N ASP A 32 35.26 7.20 -3.34
CA ASP A 32 35.07 7.32 -4.79
C ASP A 32 33.57 7.33 -5.14
N LYS A 33 32.75 6.47 -4.53
CA LYS A 33 31.29 6.50 -4.73
C LYS A 33 30.61 7.75 -4.18
N ILE A 34 31.07 8.27 -3.04
CA ILE A 34 30.56 9.52 -2.48
C ILE A 34 30.95 10.70 -3.39
N LYS A 35 32.17 10.70 -3.93
CA LYS A 35 32.68 11.74 -4.81
C LYS A 35 31.98 11.74 -6.17
N VAL A 36 31.77 10.56 -6.77
CA VAL A 36 30.93 10.39 -7.97
C VAL A 36 29.48 10.83 -7.72
N GLY A 37 28.95 10.60 -6.50
CA GLY A 37 27.62 11.09 -6.11
C GLY A 37 27.54 12.60 -5.84
N ALA A 38 28.66 13.25 -5.50
CA ALA A 38 28.75 14.67 -5.20
C ALA A 38 29.11 15.53 -6.43
N ASP A 39 29.89 14.98 -7.36
CA ASP A 39 30.25 15.62 -8.64
C ASP A 39 29.18 15.42 -9.73
N ALA A 40 28.16 14.60 -9.46
CA ALA A 40 26.91 14.58 -10.22
C ALA A 40 26.18 15.91 -10.00
N ALA A 41 26.55 16.89 -10.83
CA ALA A 41 25.99 18.22 -10.85
C ALA A 41 24.44 18.19 -10.79
N PRO A 42 23.81 19.15 -10.10
CA PRO A 42 22.36 19.15 -9.83
C PRO A 42 21.48 19.19 -11.08
N ASP A 43 22.04 19.38 -12.28
CA ASP A 43 21.30 19.46 -13.53
C ASP A 43 20.86 18.09 -14.09
N GLU A 44 21.58 16.99 -13.83
CA GLU A 44 21.17 15.67 -14.36
C GLU A 44 20.02 15.01 -13.57
N LEU A 45 19.76 15.47 -12.34
CA LEU A 45 18.56 15.09 -11.59
C LEU A 45 17.29 15.76 -12.16
N THR A 46 17.44 16.80 -12.97
CA THR A 46 16.30 17.54 -13.55
C THR A 46 15.88 17.00 -14.93
N ALA A 47 16.75 16.29 -15.65
CA ALA A 47 16.49 15.86 -17.02
C ALA A 47 15.69 14.55 -17.16
N THR A 48 15.55 13.76 -16.09
CA THR A 48 14.64 12.59 -16.06
C THR A 48 13.27 12.91 -15.44
N ALA A 49 13.04 14.18 -15.07
CA ALA A 49 11.75 14.67 -14.59
C ALA A 49 10.77 14.98 -15.75
N THR A 50 10.75 14.15 -16.79
CA THR A 50 9.76 14.24 -17.87
C THR A 50 8.42 13.71 -17.34
N ALA A 51 7.68 14.61 -16.71
CA ALA A 51 6.21 14.68 -16.71
C ALA A 51 5.44 13.36 -16.43
N LYS A 52 5.74 12.67 -15.33
CA LYS A 52 4.71 11.84 -14.68
C LYS A 52 3.90 12.79 -13.81
N ALA A 53 2.72 13.20 -14.29
CA ALA A 53 1.77 13.98 -13.48
C ALA A 53 1.77 13.41 -12.04
N PRO A 54 1.96 14.25 -11.01
CA PRO A 54 2.25 13.73 -9.67
C PRO A 54 1.11 12.81 -9.28
N LEU A 55 1.40 11.61 -8.75
CA LEU A 55 0.34 10.68 -8.32
C LEU A 55 -0.70 11.38 -7.42
N LEU A 56 -0.26 12.41 -6.69
CA LEU A 56 -1.08 13.35 -5.92
C LEU A 56 -2.16 14.09 -6.72
N SER A 57 -1.96 14.46 -7.98
CA SER A 57 -2.97 15.14 -8.79
C SER A 57 -4.09 14.22 -9.29
N ARG A 58 -3.91 12.90 -9.18
CA ARG A 58 -4.96 11.90 -9.45
C ARG A 58 -5.80 11.57 -8.22
N LEU A 59 -5.35 11.92 -7.02
CA LEU A 59 -6.17 11.83 -5.83
C LEU A 59 -7.17 12.99 -5.87
N SER A 60 -8.47 12.68 -5.86
CA SER A 60 -9.49 13.71 -5.69
C SER A 60 -9.17 14.53 -4.42
N PRO A 61 -9.34 15.86 -4.45
CA PRO A 61 -8.96 16.73 -3.33
C PRO A 61 -9.64 16.30 -2.02
N ARG A 62 -10.81 15.66 -2.11
CA ARG A 62 -11.57 15.11 -0.99
C ARG A 62 -10.88 13.91 -0.33
N MET A 63 -10.42 12.92 -1.13
CA MET A 63 -9.73 11.75 -0.59
C MET A 63 -8.40 12.13 0.07
N LEU A 64 -7.69 13.09 -0.52
CA LEU A 64 -6.44 13.59 0.03
C LEU A 64 -6.67 14.30 1.38
N ALA A 65 -7.70 15.16 1.46
CA ALA A 65 -8.06 15.80 2.72
C ALA A 65 -8.41 14.78 3.83
N CYS A 66 -9.19 13.75 3.50
CA CYS A 66 -9.51 12.67 4.44
C CYS A 66 -8.27 11.88 4.87
N LEU A 67 -7.34 11.60 3.94
CA LEU A 67 -6.11 10.88 4.23
C LEU A 67 -5.21 11.69 5.18
N VAL A 68 -5.02 12.98 4.89
CA VAL A 68 -4.21 13.88 5.73
C VAL A 68 -4.79 13.96 7.13
N LEU A 69 -6.11 14.14 7.24
CA LEU A 69 -6.79 14.15 8.53
C LEU A 69 -6.58 12.83 9.28
N ALA A 70 -6.73 11.68 8.62
CA ALA A 70 -6.50 10.37 9.24
C ALA A 70 -5.05 10.23 9.74
N CYS A 71 -4.05 10.64 8.95
CA CYS A 71 -2.65 10.64 9.36
C CYS A 71 -2.40 11.55 10.57
N LEU A 72 -3.02 12.74 10.62
CA LEU A 72 -2.92 13.65 11.76
C LEU A 72 -3.51 13.04 13.03
N LEU A 73 -4.66 12.36 12.94
CA LEU A 73 -5.25 11.67 14.08
C LEU A 73 -4.34 10.54 14.59
N VAL A 74 -3.78 9.74 13.70
CA VAL A 74 -2.83 8.67 14.08
C VAL A 74 -1.57 9.25 14.73
N ALA A 75 -1.04 10.35 14.19
CA ALA A 75 0.09 11.05 14.79
C ALA A 75 -0.25 11.61 16.18
N GLY A 76 -1.46 12.17 16.36
CA GLY A 76 -1.95 12.61 17.67
C GLY A 76 -1.99 11.47 18.70
N VAL A 77 -2.47 10.28 18.30
CA VAL A 77 -2.45 9.07 19.15
C VAL A 77 -1.02 8.64 19.49
N ALA A 78 -0.09 8.72 18.53
CA ALA A 78 1.32 8.40 18.76
C ALA A 78 1.99 9.29 19.80
N VAL A 79 1.64 10.59 19.82
CA VAL A 79 2.19 11.56 20.77
C VAL A 79 1.57 11.40 22.16
N LEU A 80 0.25 11.20 22.25
CA LEU A 80 -0.44 11.09 23.54
C LEU A 80 -0.23 9.74 24.23
N SER A 81 -0.17 8.65 23.46
CA SER A 81 -0.11 7.29 24.01
C SER A 81 0.63 6.33 23.07
N PRO A 82 1.98 6.40 23.03
CA PRO A 82 2.79 5.58 22.12
C PRO A 82 2.63 4.08 22.35
N ALA A 83 2.33 3.66 23.59
CA ALA A 83 2.06 2.26 23.93
C ALA A 83 0.80 1.69 23.27
N GLN A 84 -0.13 2.55 22.79
CA GLN A 84 -1.37 2.11 22.13
C GLN A 84 -1.24 2.00 20.61
N LEU A 85 -0.12 2.41 20.02
CA LEU A 85 0.09 2.31 18.58
C LEU A 85 -0.05 0.88 18.04
N PRO A 86 0.49 -0.16 18.70
CA PRO A 86 0.33 -1.53 18.22
C PRO A 86 -1.14 -1.98 18.21
N VAL A 87 -1.91 -1.59 19.23
CA VAL A 87 -3.33 -1.95 19.36
C VAL A 87 -4.19 -1.20 18.35
N ALA A 88 -3.92 0.08 18.13
CA ALA A 88 -4.60 0.87 17.11
C ALA A 88 -4.29 0.35 15.69
N ALA A 89 -3.03 0.02 15.41
CA ALA A 89 -2.62 -0.57 14.14
C ALA A 89 -3.28 -1.94 13.90
N TYR A 90 -3.40 -2.77 14.94
CA TYR A 90 -4.13 -4.04 14.87
C TYR A 90 -5.60 -3.82 14.50
N LYS A 91 -6.31 -2.93 15.21
CA LYS A 91 -7.71 -2.60 14.92
C LYS A 91 -7.91 -2.05 13.50
N LEU A 92 -7.03 -1.15 13.06
CA LEU A 92 -7.06 -0.61 11.71
C LEU A 92 -6.85 -1.71 10.65
N SER A 93 -5.91 -2.62 10.91
CA SER A 93 -5.61 -3.74 10.01
C SER A 93 -6.81 -4.69 9.88
N LEU A 94 -7.50 -4.98 10.98
CA LEU A 94 -8.71 -5.80 10.95
C LEU A 94 -9.82 -5.14 10.11
N VAL A 95 -10.06 -3.84 10.27
CA VAL A 95 -11.06 -3.11 9.46
C VAL A 95 -10.68 -3.10 7.99
N ALA A 96 -9.39 -2.93 7.67
CA ALA A 96 -8.91 -2.98 6.29
C ALA A 96 -9.11 -4.37 5.67
N ILE A 97 -8.80 -5.44 6.41
CA ILE A 97 -9.02 -6.82 5.98
C ILE A 97 -10.52 -7.12 5.83
N ALA A 98 -11.37 -6.64 6.75
CA ALA A 98 -12.83 -6.76 6.64
C ALA A 98 -13.35 -6.13 5.34
N GLY A 99 -12.84 -4.94 5.01
CA GLY A 99 -13.11 -4.22 3.77
C GLY A 99 -12.68 -5.01 2.53
N TYR A 100 -11.46 -5.53 2.55
CA TYR A 100 -10.92 -6.32 1.45
C TYR A 100 -11.73 -7.61 1.23
N LEU A 101 -11.95 -8.40 2.29
CA LEU A 101 -12.67 -9.67 2.21
C LEU A 101 -14.13 -9.47 1.78
N GLY A 102 -14.84 -8.48 2.35
CA GLY A 102 -16.22 -8.21 1.96
C GLY A 102 -16.36 -7.87 0.46
N TYR A 103 -15.40 -7.11 -0.09
CA TYR A 103 -15.35 -6.83 -1.51
C TYR A 103 -15.11 -8.09 -2.36
N TRP A 104 -14.14 -8.93 -1.97
CA TRP A 104 -13.83 -10.16 -2.70
C TRP A 104 -14.97 -11.18 -2.66
N ILE A 105 -15.64 -11.32 -1.51
CA ILE A 105 -16.79 -12.21 -1.35
C ILE A 105 -17.93 -11.75 -2.26
N ASP A 106 -18.27 -10.45 -2.28
CA ASP A 106 -19.28 -9.93 -3.23
C ASP A 106 -18.90 -10.24 -4.69
N ARG A 107 -17.60 -10.16 -5.01
CA ARG A 107 -17.07 -10.38 -6.36
C ARG A 107 -17.15 -11.83 -6.82
N TRP A 108 -16.90 -12.79 -5.93
CA TRP A 108 -16.92 -14.23 -6.25
C TRP A 108 -18.32 -14.81 -6.29
N CYS A 109 -19.22 -14.37 -5.41
CA CYS A 109 -20.57 -14.91 -5.38
C CYS A 109 -21.40 -14.50 -6.61
N PHE A 110 -21.09 -13.36 -7.26
CA PHE A 110 -21.91 -12.82 -8.35
C PHE A 110 -21.08 -12.21 -9.49
N PRO A 111 -20.55 -13.02 -10.42
CA PRO A 111 -19.80 -12.51 -11.57
C PRO A 111 -20.65 -11.63 -12.51
N TYR A 112 -21.96 -11.90 -12.64
CA TYR A 112 -22.84 -11.31 -13.65
C TYR A 112 -23.91 -10.31 -13.14
N ALA A 113 -24.17 -10.22 -11.82
CA ALA A 113 -25.23 -9.38 -11.27
C ALA A 113 -24.70 -8.09 -10.60
N ARG A 114 -23.86 -7.35 -11.33
CA ARG A 114 -23.31 -6.08 -10.81
C ARG A 114 -24.27 -4.93 -11.04
N PRO A 115 -24.41 -4.01 -10.07
CA PRO A 115 -25.31 -2.87 -10.17
C PRO A 115 -24.99 -1.96 -11.35
N ASP A 116 -23.73 -1.90 -11.76
CA ASP A 116 -23.27 -1.15 -12.94
C ASP A 116 -23.93 -1.64 -14.24
N SER A 117 -24.27 -2.94 -14.32
CA SER A 117 -24.93 -3.52 -15.48
C SER A 117 -26.40 -3.13 -15.62
N PHE A 118 -27.03 -2.56 -14.58
CA PHE A 118 -28.42 -2.11 -14.62
C PHE A 118 -28.56 -0.61 -14.91
N LEU A 119 -27.45 0.10 -15.11
CA LEU A 119 -27.43 1.52 -15.45
C LEU A 119 -27.51 1.71 -16.97
N VAL A 120 -28.21 2.75 -17.41
CA VAL A 120 -28.40 3.06 -18.84
C VAL A 120 -27.11 3.58 -19.47
N ALA A 121 -26.34 4.39 -18.75
CA ALA A 121 -25.05 4.87 -19.22
C ALA A 121 -23.91 4.01 -18.64
N ALA A 122 -23.08 3.46 -19.53
CA ALA A 122 -21.87 2.70 -19.18
C ALA A 122 -20.75 3.57 -18.61
N ASP A 123 -20.75 4.88 -18.91
CA ASP A 123 -19.83 5.84 -18.30
C ASP A 123 -20.62 6.99 -17.68
N TRP A 124 -20.55 7.08 -16.36
CA TRP A 124 -21.21 8.14 -15.57
C TRP A 124 -20.56 9.51 -15.75
N ARG A 125 -19.34 9.57 -16.34
CA ARG A 125 -18.64 10.82 -16.66
C ARG A 125 -18.95 11.36 -18.04
N ALA A 126 -19.60 10.59 -18.90
CA ALA A 126 -20.04 11.07 -20.21
C ALA A 126 -21.07 12.19 -20.01
N GLU A 127 -20.94 13.28 -20.76
CA GLU A 127 -21.66 14.57 -20.58
C GLU A 127 -23.19 14.52 -20.78
N ASN A 128 -23.79 13.33 -20.93
CA ASN A 128 -25.23 13.17 -21.03
C ASN A 128 -25.89 13.27 -19.65
N LYS A 129 -25.80 14.44 -19.00
CA LYS A 129 -26.60 14.76 -17.81
C LYS A 129 -28.06 14.94 -18.27
N PRO A 130 -28.99 14.08 -17.86
CA PRO A 130 -30.39 14.28 -18.19
C PRO A 130 -30.94 15.56 -17.52
N ALA A 131 -32.10 16.04 -17.99
CA ALA A 131 -32.78 17.20 -17.43
C ALA A 131 -32.85 17.16 -15.90
N ALA A 132 -32.79 18.34 -15.24
CA ALA A 132 -32.61 18.52 -13.79
C ALA A 132 -33.57 17.74 -12.86
N GLU A 133 -34.64 17.17 -13.41
CA GLU A 133 -35.62 16.34 -12.71
C GLU A 133 -35.30 14.82 -12.71
N ARG A 134 -34.24 14.37 -13.39
CA ARG A 134 -33.84 12.95 -13.46
C ARG A 134 -32.48 12.69 -12.83
N ALA A 135 -32.28 11.45 -12.37
CA ALA A 135 -31.00 10.99 -11.85
C ALA A 135 -29.90 11.13 -12.91
N ASN A 136 -28.71 11.58 -12.50
CA ASN A 136 -27.56 11.79 -13.39
C ASN A 136 -27.17 10.53 -14.21
N ASN A 137 -27.43 9.33 -13.66
CA ASN A 137 -27.35 8.07 -14.39
C ASN A 137 -28.59 7.22 -14.07
N PRO A 138 -29.59 7.15 -14.97
CA PRO A 138 -30.83 6.42 -14.70
C PRO A 138 -30.63 4.90 -14.76
N VAL A 139 -31.42 4.19 -13.95
CA VAL A 139 -31.52 2.71 -13.99
C VAL A 139 -32.41 2.31 -15.17
N VAL A 140 -32.12 1.17 -15.80
CA VAL A 140 -32.94 0.61 -16.88
C VAL A 140 -34.35 0.32 -16.35
N ALA A 141 -35.37 0.79 -17.10
CA ALA A 141 -36.78 0.62 -16.74
C ALA A 141 -37.11 -0.87 -16.53
N GLY A 142 -37.73 -1.20 -15.39
CA GLY A 142 -38.08 -2.57 -15.00
C GLY A 142 -37.00 -3.33 -14.22
N CYS A 143 -35.77 -2.81 -14.13
CA CYS A 143 -34.68 -3.42 -13.34
C CYS A 143 -34.46 -2.79 -11.95
N GLU A 144 -35.29 -1.84 -11.53
CA GLU A 144 -35.12 -1.07 -10.29
C GLU A 144 -35.07 -1.95 -9.04
N GLN A 145 -35.98 -2.93 -8.93
CA GLN A 145 -36.02 -3.84 -7.78
C GLN A 145 -34.78 -4.76 -7.75
N ILE A 146 -34.31 -5.21 -8.91
CA ILE A 146 -33.12 -6.06 -9.02
C ILE A 146 -31.87 -5.25 -8.68
N TYR A 147 -31.81 -3.99 -9.11
CA TYR A 147 -30.76 -3.04 -8.75
C TYR A 147 -30.74 -2.78 -7.23
N ALA A 148 -31.90 -2.49 -6.62
CA ALA A 148 -32.02 -2.28 -5.19
C ALA A 148 -31.62 -3.54 -4.39
N ALA A 149 -32.05 -4.72 -4.83
CA ALA A 149 -31.67 -6.00 -4.22
C ALA A 149 -30.16 -6.26 -4.34
N ALA A 150 -29.55 -5.93 -5.48
CA ALA A 150 -28.10 -6.05 -5.66
C ALA A 150 -27.30 -5.10 -4.75
N MET A 151 -27.77 -3.86 -4.56
CA MET A 151 -27.16 -2.92 -3.62
C MET A 151 -27.34 -3.35 -2.16
N LEU A 152 -28.52 -3.85 -1.80
CA LEU A 152 -28.81 -4.34 -0.45
C LEU A 152 -27.91 -5.53 -0.11
N ARG A 153 -27.76 -6.49 -1.02
CA ARG A 153 -26.86 -7.64 -0.84
C ARG A 153 -25.43 -7.22 -0.57
N ARG A 154 -24.90 -6.27 -1.35
CA ARG A 154 -23.56 -5.70 -1.15
C ARG A 154 -23.41 -5.07 0.22
N ALA A 155 -24.40 -4.27 0.62
CA ALA A 155 -24.41 -3.65 1.93
C ALA A 155 -24.41 -4.70 3.06
N LEU A 156 -25.20 -5.77 2.93
CA LEU A 156 -25.27 -6.84 3.93
C LEU A 156 -23.98 -7.66 4.03
N VAL A 157 -23.34 -8.01 2.91
CA VAL A 157 -22.03 -8.70 2.92
C VAL A 157 -20.99 -7.82 3.62
N MET A 158 -20.96 -6.53 3.30
CA MET A 158 -20.02 -5.60 3.92
C MET A 158 -20.28 -5.41 5.40
N LEU A 159 -21.55 -5.25 5.78
CA LEU A 159 -21.98 -5.16 7.17
C LEU A 159 -21.58 -6.43 7.94
N GLY A 160 -21.84 -7.61 7.37
CA GLY A 160 -21.47 -8.89 7.97
C GLY A 160 -19.96 -9.01 8.21
N CYS A 161 -19.13 -8.67 7.21
CA CYS A 161 -17.67 -8.70 7.37
C CYS A 161 -17.17 -7.69 8.42
N MET A 162 -17.73 -6.48 8.45
CA MET A 162 -17.35 -5.45 9.42
C MET A 162 -17.77 -5.82 10.84
N LEU A 163 -18.98 -6.35 11.02
CA LEU A 163 -19.47 -6.82 12.32
C LEU A 163 -18.69 -8.05 12.80
N ALA A 164 -18.38 -9.01 11.93
CA ALA A 164 -17.61 -10.20 12.29
C ALA A 164 -16.22 -9.83 12.84
N MET A 165 -15.53 -8.90 12.18
CA MET A 165 -14.20 -8.44 12.62
C MET A 165 -14.27 -7.47 13.80
N GLY A 166 -15.36 -6.72 13.93
CA GLY A 166 -15.60 -5.79 15.03
C GLY A 166 -16.07 -6.45 16.35
N LEU A 167 -16.79 -7.57 16.27
CA LEU A 167 -17.29 -8.33 17.42
C LEU A 167 -16.29 -9.39 17.91
N GLY A 168 -15.33 -9.81 17.07
CA GLY A 168 -14.23 -10.69 17.48
C GLY A 168 -13.16 -10.02 18.34
N LEU A 169 -13.44 -8.81 18.87
CA LEU A 169 -12.56 -7.95 19.66
C LEU A 169 -12.89 -8.00 21.15
#